data_AF-A0A931B9W1-F1
#
_entry.id   AF-A0A931B9W1-F1
#
_cell.length_a   1.000
_cell.length_b   1.000
_cell.length_c   1.000
_cell.angle_alpha   90.00
_cell.angle_beta   90.00
_cell.angle_gamma   90.00
#
_symmetry.space_group_name_H-M   'P 1'
#
loop_
_entity.id
_entity.type
_entity.pdbx_description
1 polymer ?
#
loop_
_entity_poly.entity_id
_entity_poly.type
_entity_poly.pdbx_seq_one_letter_code
_entity_poly.pdbx_strand_id
1 'polypeptide(L)'
;MSKHDQETVQAPRAKAAVTFAAVVLLLLAGAAATLAFSVPQMVAAARWTGTPGQIAIHTCNQIPRHEVVCDGTFQSDDGRTVDPDASITAPLSPGDVLPVQRTTSGTYDRVGVSAFCGFLAVSLFGCSLAATGVMLPLALTRRFRLRAVWLAVALMACTALASAFVGGIAAIASS
;
A
#
# COMPACT_ATOMS: atom_id res chain seq x y z
N MET A 1 -9.61 -29.22 -52.52
CA MET A 1 -9.72 -28.79 -51.11
C MET A 1 -8.69 -27.67 -50.91
N SER A 2 -9.14 -26.41 -50.90
CA SER A 2 -8.32 -25.24 -51.22
C SER A 2 -7.73 -24.56 -49.97
N LYS A 3 -6.53 -24.03 -50.13
CA LYS A 3 -5.67 -23.37 -49.13
C LYS A 3 -6.16 -21.97 -48.72
N HIS A 4 -7.25 -21.47 -49.31
CA HIS A 4 -7.72 -20.10 -49.16
C HIS A 4 -8.73 -19.84 -48.02
N ASP A 5 -9.24 -20.88 -47.34
CA ASP A 5 -10.21 -20.69 -46.24
C ASP A 5 -9.56 -20.52 -44.83
N GLN A 6 -8.22 -20.58 -44.71
CA GLN A 6 -7.56 -20.45 -43.40
C GLN A 6 -7.29 -19.01 -42.93
N GLU A 7 -7.25 -18.02 -43.82
CA GLU A 7 -6.82 -16.66 -43.46
C GLU A 7 -7.88 -15.84 -42.70
N THR A 8 -9.17 -16.15 -42.85
CA THR A 8 -10.25 -15.35 -42.24
C THR A 8 -10.51 -15.72 -40.76
N VAL A 9 -10.06 -16.89 -40.29
CA VAL A 9 -10.30 -17.36 -38.90
C VAL A 9 -9.17 -16.94 -37.93
N GLN A 10 -7.99 -16.53 -38.43
CA GLN A 10 -6.84 -16.17 -37.60
C GLN A 10 -6.85 -14.71 -37.09
N ALA A 11 -7.43 -13.77 -37.85
CA ALA A 11 -7.46 -12.35 -37.49
C ALA A 11 -8.17 -12.00 -36.15
N PRO A 12 -9.31 -12.61 -35.75
CA PRO A 12 -9.98 -12.25 -34.50
C PRO A 12 -9.28 -12.82 -33.26
N ARG A 13 -8.60 -13.98 -33.39
CA ARG A 13 -7.89 -14.62 -32.26
C ARG A 13 -6.61 -13.89 -31.86
N ALA A 14 -5.87 -13.35 -32.84
CA ALA A 14 -4.66 -12.57 -32.56
C ALA A 14 -5.01 -11.26 -31.82
N LYS A 15 -6.06 -10.56 -32.25
CA LYS A 15 -6.54 -9.34 -31.57
C LYS A 15 -7.02 -9.63 -30.15
N ALA A 16 -7.75 -10.73 -29.94
CA ALA A 16 -8.21 -11.15 -28.63
C ALA A 16 -7.07 -11.57 -27.69
N ALA A 17 -6.03 -12.23 -28.20
CA ALA A 17 -4.86 -12.61 -27.39
C ALA A 17 -4.03 -11.38 -26.97
N VAL A 18 -3.89 -10.39 -27.86
CA VAL A 18 -3.17 -9.14 -27.57
C VAL A 18 -3.91 -8.29 -26.54
N THR A 19 -5.23 -8.12 -26.67
CA THR A 19 -6.02 -7.40 -25.66
C THR A 19 -6.00 -8.11 -24.32
N PHE A 20 -6.09 -9.44 -24.31
CA PHE A 20 -6.02 -10.21 -23.08
C PHE A 20 -4.66 -10.10 -22.37
N ALA A 21 -3.56 -10.23 -23.13
CA ALA A 21 -2.22 -10.02 -22.60
C ALA A 21 -2.04 -8.60 -22.05
N ALA A 22 -2.55 -7.59 -22.76
CA ALA A 22 -2.49 -6.20 -22.31
C ALA A 22 -3.25 -5.98 -20.99
N VAL A 23 -4.45 -6.58 -20.83
CA VAL A 23 -5.23 -6.49 -19.58
C VAL A 23 -4.49 -7.14 -18.42
N VAL A 24 -3.92 -8.34 -18.60
CA VAL A 24 -3.14 -9.01 -17.55
C VAL A 24 -1.92 -8.17 -17.14
N LEU A 25 -1.21 -7.60 -18.11
CA LEU A 25 -0.04 -6.77 -17.87
C LEU A 25 -0.41 -5.48 -17.12
N LEU A 26 -1.55 -4.86 -17.47
CA LEU A 26 -2.07 -3.68 -16.79
C LEU A 26 -2.44 -3.98 -15.33
N LEU A 27 -3.09 -5.12 -15.07
CA LEU A 27 -3.45 -5.55 -13.71
C LEU A 27 -2.21 -5.79 -12.84
N LEU A 28 -1.19 -6.45 -13.39
CA LEU A 28 0.08 -6.68 -12.69
C LEU A 28 0.85 -5.39 -12.44
N ALA A 29 0.88 -4.48 -13.41
CA ALA A 29 1.50 -3.16 -13.25
C ALA A 29 0.78 -2.34 -12.16
N GLY A 30 -0.55 -2.36 -12.13
CA GLY A 30 -1.35 -1.70 -11.08
C GLY A 30 -1.09 -2.30 -9.69
N ALA A 31 -0.99 -3.62 -9.59
CA ALA A 31 -0.64 -4.30 -8.34
C ALA A 31 0.78 -3.93 -7.87
N ALA A 32 1.76 -3.88 -8.78
CA ALA A 32 3.13 -3.48 -8.44
C ALA A 32 3.20 -2.01 -7.98
N ALA A 33 2.50 -1.10 -8.65
CA ALA A 33 2.46 0.31 -8.28
C ALA A 33 1.81 0.54 -6.91
N THR A 34 0.70 -0.14 -6.62
CA THR A 34 0.01 -0.04 -5.32
C THR A 34 0.87 -0.59 -4.17
N LEU A 35 1.55 -1.72 -4.39
CA LEU A 35 2.49 -2.28 -3.41
C LEU A 35 3.70 -1.39 -3.17
N ALA A 36 4.32 -0.87 -4.25
CA ALA A 36 5.49 0.01 -4.15
C ALA A 36 5.20 1.28 -3.36
N PHE A 37 3.98 1.82 -3.45
CA PHE A 37 3.56 2.99 -2.70
C PHE A 37 3.13 2.67 -1.26
N SER A 38 2.46 1.53 -1.03
CA SER A 38 1.87 1.20 0.27
C SER A 38 2.88 0.64 1.28
N VAL A 39 3.85 -0.15 0.83
CA VAL A 39 4.86 -0.78 1.72
C VAL A 39 5.68 0.24 2.53
N PRO A 40 6.29 1.28 1.94
CA PRO A 40 7.06 2.25 2.73
C PRO A 40 6.19 3.02 3.72
N GLN A 41 4.94 3.31 3.34
CA GLN A 41 3.97 3.99 4.20
C GLN A 41 3.51 3.10 5.36
N MET A 42 3.41 1.78 5.15
CA MET A 42 3.15 0.82 6.23
C MET A 42 4.32 0.73 7.20
N VAL A 43 5.56 0.77 6.72
CA VAL A 43 6.76 0.72 7.59
C VAL A 43 6.84 1.98 8.47
N ALA A 44 6.53 3.14 7.90
CA ALA A 44 6.39 4.39 8.65
C ALA A 44 5.20 4.32 9.63
N ALA A 45 4.03 3.86 9.20
CA ALA A 45 2.87 3.72 10.08
C ALA A 45 3.07 2.70 11.23
N ALA A 46 3.86 1.65 10.98
CA ALA A 46 4.20 0.60 11.95
C ALA A 46 5.27 1.03 12.96
N ARG A 47 5.71 2.29 12.92
CA ARG A 47 6.74 2.85 13.81
C ARG A 47 8.12 2.20 13.67
N TRP A 48 8.40 1.49 12.58
CA TRP A 48 9.67 0.75 12.41
C TRP A 48 10.87 1.63 12.04
N THR A 49 10.64 2.81 11.49
CA THR A 49 11.69 3.73 11.08
C THR A 49 11.41 5.13 11.62
N GLY A 50 11.96 5.45 12.79
CA GLY A 50 11.86 6.77 13.38
C GLY A 50 11.66 6.75 14.90
N THR A 51 11.45 7.93 15.48
CA THR A 51 11.16 8.08 16.91
C THR A 51 9.66 8.29 17.09
N PRO A 52 8.92 7.30 17.62
CA PRO A 52 7.50 7.48 17.90
C PRO A 52 7.28 8.44 19.07
N GLY A 53 6.20 9.20 19.01
CA GLY A 53 5.84 10.15 20.04
C GLY A 53 4.46 10.77 19.81
N GLN A 54 4.24 11.89 20.48
CA GLN A 54 3.03 12.68 20.36
C GLN A 54 3.38 14.12 20.05
N ILE A 55 2.56 14.77 19.24
CA ILE A 55 2.64 16.21 19.00
C ILE A 55 1.43 16.88 19.64
N ALA A 56 1.68 17.90 20.46
CA ALA A 56 0.66 18.78 20.99
C ALA A 56 0.63 20.06 20.15
N ILE A 57 -0.49 20.32 19.50
CA ILE A 57 -0.65 21.44 18.56
C ILE A 57 -0.93 22.73 19.33
N HIS A 58 -0.16 23.78 19.03
CA HIS A 58 -0.30 25.10 19.67
C HIS A 58 -0.99 26.10 18.74
N THR A 59 -0.55 26.16 17.49
CA THR A 59 -1.01 27.17 16.53
C THR A 59 -1.18 26.55 15.16
N CYS A 60 -2.23 26.93 14.44
CA CYS A 60 -2.45 26.49 13.06
C CYS A 60 -2.59 27.70 12.15
N ASN A 61 -1.77 27.73 11.10
CA ASN A 61 -1.79 28.74 10.06
C ASN A 61 -2.29 28.14 8.76
N GLN A 62 -3.20 28.87 8.11
CA GLN A 62 -3.69 28.48 6.79
C GLN A 62 -2.78 29.09 5.72
N ILE A 63 -2.11 28.23 4.95
CA ILE A 63 -1.22 28.64 3.87
C ILE A 63 -2.06 28.86 2.59
N PRO A 64 -1.72 29.84 1.73
CA PRO A 64 -2.40 30.06 0.45
C PRO A 64 -2.20 28.87 -0.50
N ARG A 65 -3.03 27.82 -0.34
CA ARG A 65 -3.28 26.67 -1.23
C ARG A 65 -4.27 25.64 -0.65
N HIS A 66 -5.11 26.03 0.33
CA HIS A 66 -5.98 25.13 1.11
C HIS A 66 -5.23 24.16 2.04
N GLU A 67 -3.97 24.46 2.34
CA GLU A 67 -3.15 23.63 3.20
C GLU A 67 -3.04 24.28 4.59
N VAL A 68 -3.29 23.49 5.64
CA VAL A 68 -3.23 23.95 7.02
C VAL A 68 -1.94 23.41 7.63
N VAL A 69 -1.05 24.30 8.04
CA VAL A 69 0.18 23.94 8.74
C VAL A 69 0.01 24.29 10.20
N CYS A 70 0.21 23.29 11.05
CA CYS A 70 0.07 23.41 12.48
C CYS A 70 1.43 23.20 13.14
N ASP A 71 1.79 24.15 13.99
CA ASP A 71 3.00 24.13 14.80
C ASP A 71 2.64 23.64 16.21
N GLY A 72 3.56 22.89 16.80
CA GLY A 72 3.35 22.17 18.04
C GLY A 72 4.64 21.73 18.70
N THR A 73 4.52 21.16 19.88
CA THR A 73 5.63 20.52 20.58
C THR A 73 5.55 19.02 20.39
N PHE A 74 6.57 18.42 19.78
CA PHE A 74 6.74 16.98 19.74
C PHE A 74 7.45 16.47 20.99
N GLN A 75 6.94 15.39 21.56
CA GLN A 75 7.56 14.66 22.65
C GLN A 75 7.61 13.18 22.27
N SER A 76 8.79 12.58 22.31
CA SER A 76 8.95 11.14 22.09
C SER A 76 8.34 10.32 23.23
N ASP A 77 7.87 9.12 22.92
CA ASP A 77 7.24 8.23 23.91
C ASP A 77 8.23 7.83 25.04
N ASP A 78 9.54 7.84 24.76
CA ASP A 78 10.60 7.59 25.75
C ASP A 78 11.01 8.85 26.55
N GLY A 79 10.43 10.00 26.25
CA GLY A 79 10.71 11.29 26.88
C GLY A 79 12.11 11.85 26.62
N ARG A 80 12.92 11.21 25.77
CA ARG A 80 14.32 11.62 25.52
C ARG A 80 14.46 12.73 24.50
N THR A 81 13.48 12.85 23.60
CA THR A 81 13.48 13.83 22.51
C THR A 81 12.26 14.73 22.69
N VAL A 82 12.53 16.02 22.86
CA VAL A 82 11.50 17.06 22.81
C VAL A 82 11.90 18.03 21.72
N ASP A 83 11.01 18.24 20.76
CA ASP A 83 11.19 19.22 19.70
C ASP A 83 10.09 20.28 19.85
N PRO A 84 10.44 21.50 20.31
CA PRO A 84 9.45 22.54 20.58
C PRO A 84 8.90 23.22 19.32
N ASP A 85 9.56 23.05 18.17
CA ASP A 85 9.24 23.71 16.91
C ASP A 85 8.74 22.69 15.86
N ALA A 86 8.02 21.67 16.30
CA ALA A 86 7.51 20.64 15.41
C ALA A 86 6.35 21.17 14.56
N SER A 87 6.44 21.00 13.24
CA SER A 87 5.39 21.41 12.31
C SER A 87 4.80 20.20 11.58
N ILE A 88 3.48 20.21 11.41
CA ILE A 88 2.75 19.19 10.67
C ILE A 88 1.69 19.81 9.77
N THR A 89 1.58 19.28 8.57
CA THR A 89 0.60 19.73 7.59
C THR A 89 -0.64 18.86 7.64
N ALA A 90 -1.69 19.34 8.32
CA ALA A 90 -2.95 18.62 8.44
C ALA A 90 -4.09 19.54 8.91
N PRO A 91 -5.37 19.20 8.59
CA PRO A 91 -6.53 19.89 9.14
C PRO A 91 -6.70 19.50 10.63
N LEU A 92 -6.04 20.25 11.51
CA LEU A 92 -6.03 20.06 12.96
C LEU A 92 -6.50 21.33 13.66
N SER A 93 -6.90 21.19 14.92
CA SER A 93 -7.24 22.33 15.78
C SER A 93 -6.15 22.55 16.83
N PRO A 94 -5.91 23.80 17.24
CA PRO A 94 -5.09 24.11 18.42
C PRO A 94 -5.60 23.34 19.65
N GLY A 95 -4.68 22.74 20.42
CA GLY A 95 -4.98 21.91 21.57
C GLY A 95 -5.17 20.42 21.27
N ASP A 96 -5.21 20.02 19.99
CA ASP A 96 -5.21 18.60 19.64
C ASP A 96 -3.86 17.96 20.01
N VAL A 97 -3.93 16.75 20.55
CA VAL A 97 -2.76 15.88 20.80
C VAL A 97 -2.91 14.65 19.94
N LEU A 98 -1.91 14.37 19.09
CA LEU A 98 -1.97 13.23 18.19
C LEU A 98 -0.67 12.43 18.21
N PRO A 99 -0.78 11.10 18.08
CA PRO A 99 0.38 10.25 17.88
C PRO A 99 1.00 10.52 16.50
N VAL A 100 2.30 10.80 16.48
CA VAL A 100 3.10 11.01 15.27
C VAL A 100 4.40 10.24 15.36
N GLN A 101 5.08 10.07 14.23
CA GLN A 101 6.44 9.56 14.20
C GLN A 101 7.35 10.59 13.54
N ARG A 102 8.47 10.88 14.23
CA ARG A 102 9.55 11.69 13.67
C ARG A 102 10.44 10.79 12.81
N THR A 103 10.53 11.11 11.52
CA THR A 103 11.40 10.40 10.56
C THR A 103 12.86 10.78 10.76
N THR A 104 13.78 10.03 10.15
CA THR A 104 15.23 10.34 10.17
C THR A 104 15.57 11.65 9.45
N SER A 105 14.72 12.10 8.53
CA SER A 105 14.83 13.42 7.88
C SER A 105 14.28 14.56 8.73
N GLY A 106 13.74 14.29 9.93
CA GLY A 106 13.16 15.29 10.82
C GLY A 106 11.74 15.71 10.46
N THR A 107 11.08 15.02 9.53
CA THR A 107 9.66 15.24 9.20
C THR A 107 8.76 14.47 10.15
N TYR A 108 7.52 14.94 10.30
CA TYR A 108 6.52 14.36 11.20
C TYR A 108 5.38 13.73 10.40
N ASP A 109 5.26 12.42 10.48
CA ASP A 109 4.18 11.68 9.83
C ASP A 109 3.15 11.21 10.88
N ARG A 110 1.86 11.29 10.54
CA ARG A 110 0.80 10.74 11.40
C ARG A 110 0.91 9.23 11.47
N VAL A 111 0.91 8.70 12.69
CA VAL A 111 0.81 7.26 12.95
C VAL A 111 -0.54 6.95 13.58
N GLY A 112 -1.25 5.97 13.03
CA GLY A 112 -2.57 5.62 13.55
C GLY A 112 -3.19 4.44 12.83
N VAL A 113 -4.07 3.72 13.54
CA VAL A 113 -4.79 2.55 13.03
C VAL A 113 -5.58 2.88 11.77
N SER A 114 -6.10 4.12 11.64
CA SER A 114 -6.83 4.57 10.45
C SER A 114 -5.93 4.67 9.20
N ALA A 115 -4.74 5.25 9.33
CA ALA A 115 -3.76 5.32 8.25
C ALA A 115 -3.30 3.91 7.87
N PHE A 116 -3.01 3.07 8.87
CA PHE A 116 -2.63 1.67 8.67
C PHE A 116 -3.72 0.87 7.93
N CYS A 117 -4.99 0.98 8.36
CA CYS A 117 -6.13 0.35 7.69
C CYS A 117 -6.30 0.84 6.25
N GLY A 118 -6.07 2.12 5.99
CA GLY A 118 -6.10 2.69 4.64
C GLY A 118 -5.08 2.00 3.72
N PHE A 119 -3.82 1.92 4.15
CA PHE A 119 -2.79 1.22 3.36
C PHE A 119 -3.03 -0.28 3.26
N LEU A 120 -3.61 -0.92 4.29
CA LEU A 120 -3.96 -2.34 4.27
C LEU A 120 -5.04 -2.62 3.23
N ALA A 121 -6.07 -1.78 3.15
CA ALA A 121 -7.10 -1.87 2.11
C ALA A 121 -6.51 -1.73 0.70
N VAL A 122 -5.59 -0.78 0.47
CA VAL A 122 -4.89 -0.61 -0.82
C VAL A 122 -4.05 -1.83 -1.17
N SER A 123 -3.31 -2.39 -0.20
CA SER A 123 -2.51 -3.60 -0.39
C SER A 123 -3.38 -4.83 -0.71
N LEU A 124 -4.52 -4.99 -0.04
CA LEU A 124 -5.49 -6.06 -0.34
C LEU A 124 -6.10 -5.91 -1.73
N PHE A 125 -6.39 -4.68 -2.15
CA PHE A 125 -6.86 -4.39 -3.50
C PHE A 125 -5.80 -4.71 -4.56
N GLY A 126 -4.53 -4.37 -4.33
CA GLY A 126 -3.44 -4.77 -5.20
C GLY A 126 -3.31 -6.30 -5.30
N CYS A 127 -3.45 -7.02 -4.17
CA CYS A 127 -3.42 -8.48 -4.14
C CYS A 127 -4.59 -9.11 -4.91
N SER A 128 -5.80 -8.57 -4.80
CA SER A 128 -6.97 -9.09 -5.53
C SER A 128 -6.83 -8.88 -7.04
N LEU A 129 -6.26 -7.75 -7.48
CA LEU A 129 -5.94 -7.51 -8.89
C LEU A 129 -4.89 -8.49 -9.40
N ALA A 130 -3.82 -8.74 -8.63
CA ALA A 130 -2.79 -9.71 -9.00
C ALA A 130 -3.36 -11.14 -9.09
N ALA A 131 -4.16 -11.55 -8.10
CA ALA A 131 -4.83 -12.85 -8.10
C ALA A 131 -5.74 -13.02 -9.33
N THR A 132 -6.48 -11.97 -9.70
CA THR A 132 -7.34 -11.96 -10.89
C THR A 132 -6.51 -12.05 -12.18
N GLY A 133 -5.43 -11.27 -12.29
CA GLY A 133 -4.53 -11.29 -13.45
C GLY A 133 -3.85 -12.65 -13.66
N VAL A 134 -3.62 -13.42 -12.59
CA VAL A 134 -3.04 -14.78 -12.65
C VAL A 134 -4.12 -15.85 -12.90
N MET A 135 -5.28 -15.73 -12.25
CA MET A 135 -6.38 -16.70 -12.41
C MET A 135 -7.01 -16.68 -13.80
N LEU A 136 -7.12 -15.51 -14.43
CA LEU A 136 -7.75 -15.36 -15.75
C LEU A 136 -7.04 -16.18 -16.86
N PRO A 137 -5.71 -16.11 -17.04
CA PRO A 137 -5.02 -16.98 -18.00
C PRO A 137 -5.02 -18.45 -17.58
N LEU A 138 -4.96 -18.77 -16.28
CA LEU A 138 -5.03 -20.15 -15.77
C LEU A 138 -6.38 -20.82 -16.06
N ALA A 139 -7.49 -20.09 -15.86
CA ALA A 139 -8.85 -20.57 -16.14
C ALA A 139 -9.07 -20.87 -17.63
N LEU A 140 -8.41 -20.11 -18.51
CA LEU A 140 -8.46 -20.30 -19.96
C LEU A 140 -7.49 -21.39 -20.44
N THR A 141 -6.39 -21.62 -19.74
CA THR A 141 -5.41 -22.65 -20.06
C THR A 141 -5.63 -23.90 -19.21
N ARG A 142 -6.64 -24.71 -19.58
CA ARG A 142 -7.02 -26.00 -18.93
C ARG A 142 -5.90 -27.07 -18.79
N ARG A 143 -4.62 -26.79 -19.09
CA ARG A 143 -3.59 -27.82 -19.32
C ARG A 143 -2.27 -27.72 -18.57
N PHE A 144 -2.00 -26.70 -17.74
CA PHE A 144 -0.69 -26.62 -17.09
C PHE A 144 -0.71 -26.60 -15.56
N ARG A 145 -0.50 -27.84 -15.05
CA ARG A 145 0.42 -28.26 -13.99
C ARG A 145 0.30 -27.57 -12.62
N LEU A 146 -0.02 -28.40 -11.64
CA LEU A 146 0.08 -28.19 -10.18
C LEU A 146 1.15 -27.20 -9.72
N ARG A 147 2.33 -27.09 -10.36
CA ARG A 147 3.37 -26.13 -10.01
C ARG A 147 2.95 -24.65 -10.13
N ALA A 148 2.16 -24.27 -11.13
CA ALA A 148 1.67 -22.89 -11.28
C ALA A 148 0.61 -22.56 -10.22
N VAL A 149 -0.25 -23.54 -9.88
CA VAL A 149 -1.20 -23.45 -8.77
C VAL A 149 -0.46 -23.36 -7.44
N TRP A 150 0.58 -24.17 -7.23
CA TRP A 150 1.43 -24.12 -6.03
C TRP A 150 2.20 -22.81 -5.91
N LEU A 151 2.67 -22.23 -7.02
CA LEU A 151 3.29 -20.89 -7.01
C LEU A 151 2.27 -19.80 -6.66
N ALA A 152 1.06 -19.86 -7.23
CA ALA A 152 0.00 -18.91 -6.89
C ALA A 152 -0.47 -19.05 -5.43
N VAL A 153 -0.58 -20.28 -4.94
CA VAL A 153 -0.90 -20.58 -3.52
C VAL A 153 0.24 -20.15 -2.61
N ALA A 154 1.50 -20.38 -3.00
CA ALA A 154 2.66 -19.92 -2.23
C ALA A 154 2.75 -18.39 -2.21
N LEU A 155 2.42 -17.71 -3.31
CA LEU A 155 2.40 -16.26 -3.36
C LEU A 155 1.27 -15.70 -2.47
N MET A 156 0.07 -16.29 -2.56
CA MET A 156 -1.07 -15.98 -1.68
C MET A 156 -0.77 -16.28 -0.21
N ALA A 157 -0.08 -17.37 0.08
CA ALA A 157 0.32 -17.73 1.43
C ALA A 157 1.40 -16.79 1.95
N CYS A 158 2.36 -16.39 1.13
CA CYS A 158 3.37 -15.38 1.49
C CYS A 158 2.75 -14.00 1.71
N THR A 159 1.78 -13.58 0.90
CA THR A 159 1.07 -12.32 1.12
C THR A 159 0.16 -12.39 2.34
N ALA A 160 -0.50 -13.52 2.59
CA ALA A 160 -1.30 -13.75 3.80
C ALA A 160 -0.42 -13.83 5.06
N LEU A 161 0.75 -14.45 4.97
CA LEU A 161 1.73 -14.48 6.06
C LEU A 161 2.32 -13.09 6.29
N ALA A 162 2.63 -12.33 5.24
CA ALA A 162 3.09 -10.95 5.38
C ALA A 162 2.01 -10.07 6.03
N SER A 163 0.74 -10.19 5.63
CA SER A 163 -0.35 -9.43 6.25
C SER A 163 -0.62 -9.86 7.69
N ALA A 164 -0.54 -11.16 8.00
CA ALA A 164 -0.65 -11.68 9.37
C ALA A 164 0.53 -11.28 10.26
N PHE A 165 1.74 -11.22 9.71
CA PHE A 165 2.95 -10.80 10.43
C PHE A 165 2.83 -9.31 10.81
N VAL A 166 2.43 -8.47 9.86
CA VAL A 166 2.21 -7.03 10.11
C VAL A 166 1.07 -6.80 11.11
N GLY A 167 -0.02 -7.58 11.05
CA GLY A 167 -1.11 -7.53 12.03
C GLY A 167 -0.70 -7.98 13.44
N GLY A 168 0.12 -9.03 13.55
CA GLY A 168 0.64 -9.54 14.82
C GLY A 168 1.59 -8.55 15.51
N ILE A 169 2.43 -7.85 14.75
CA ILE A 169 3.36 -6.85 15.30
C ILE A 169 2.61 -5.61 15.81
N ALA A 170 1.53 -5.19 15.14
CA ALA A 170 0.67 -4.10 15.61
C ALA A 170 -0.09 -4.44 16.91
N ALA A 171 -0.46 -5.72 17.10
CA ALA A 171 -1.11 -6.18 18.32
C ALA A 171 -0.14 -6.21 19.53
N ILE A 172 1.14 -6.53 19.30
CA ILE A 172 2.15 -6.57 20.38
C ILE A 172 2.63 -5.17 20.76
N ALA A 173 2.59 -4.20 19.84
CA ALA A 173 2.98 -2.81 20.12
C ALA A 173 1.88 -1.96 20.77
N SER A 174 0.67 -2.51 20.95
CA SER A 174 -0.48 -1.82 21.56
C SER A 174 -0.89 -2.39 22.94
N SER A 175 -0.15 -3.38 23.45
CA SER A 175 -0.26 -3.92 24.82
C SER A 175 0.87 -3.42 25.69
#